data_AF-A0A6A6WLQ2-F1
#
_entry.id   AF-A0A6A6WLQ2-F1
#
_cell.length_a   1.000
_cell.length_b   1.000
_cell.length_c   1.000
_cell.angle_alpha   90.00
_cell.angle_beta   90.00
_cell.angle_gamma   90.00
#
_symmetry.space_group_name_H-M   'P 1'
#
loop_
_entity.id
_entity.type
_entity.pdbx_description
1 polymer ?
#
loop_
_entity_poly.entity_id
_entity_poly.type
_entity_poly.pdbx_seq_one_letter_code
_entity_poly.pdbx_strand_id
1 'polypeptide(L)'
;MKATLLLSHPRAAYFIGPQSLILLRQHLSISRISPPFLSVPEDQHSKIISLHPIGMVPHKRRIVGTSLKMYFDLHRTQEYIEGIAKLDKDAQEVDVDLFVIPDFLSVCTAVEILKDTNVMVGVQDSYWEDAGAHTGEVSPLNIKQAGASLVELGHAERRARFGETDETTARKVTAATRNGLTPLVCIGEKERGASASQSVGTAIAECEKQVKAILAAAPDDSDLILAYEPVWAIGAAKPADADHVVYVTKAIRHMVANRKGRTRILYGGSAGPGTYKALADGVDGLFLGRFAHDLQNLKRVIEEVGRGK
;
A
#
# COMPACT_ATOMS: atom_id res chain seq x y z
N MET A 1 -57.11 15.25 -33.75
CA MET A 1 -56.83 14.68 -35.09
C MET A 1 -55.33 14.50 -35.24
N LYS A 2 -54.92 13.25 -35.46
CA LYS A 2 -53.61 12.71 -35.87
C LYS A 2 -52.36 12.96 -35.00
N ALA A 3 -52.13 11.99 -34.12
CA ALA A 3 -50.82 11.54 -33.66
C ALA A 3 -50.07 10.80 -34.78
N THR A 4 -48.75 10.94 -34.82
CA THR A 4 -47.86 10.19 -35.73
C THR A 4 -47.01 9.21 -34.91
N LEU A 5 -47.26 7.93 -35.18
CA LEU A 5 -46.54 6.75 -34.71
C LEU A 5 -45.23 6.61 -35.51
N LEU A 6 -44.11 6.29 -34.88
CA LEU A 6 -42.94 5.73 -35.56
C LEU A 6 -42.50 4.43 -34.88
N LEU A 7 -42.41 3.41 -35.72
CA LEU A 7 -42.37 1.99 -35.43
C LEU A 7 -41.02 1.51 -34.89
N SER A 8 -41.12 0.56 -33.97
CA SER A 8 -40.09 -0.36 -33.48
C SER A 8 -39.70 -1.41 -34.52
N HIS A 9 -38.45 -1.89 -34.49
CA HIS A 9 -38.05 -3.25 -34.94
C HIS A 9 -36.88 -3.76 -34.07
N PRO A 10 -36.94 -5.00 -33.53
CA PRO A 10 -35.88 -5.60 -32.73
C PRO A 10 -34.94 -6.46 -33.58
N ARG A 11 -33.69 -6.67 -33.13
CA ARG A 11 -32.80 -7.73 -33.66
C ARG A 11 -32.43 -8.73 -32.58
N ALA A 12 -32.59 -9.98 -32.96
CA ALA A 12 -32.60 -11.20 -32.15
C ALA A 12 -31.20 -11.64 -31.70
N ALA A 13 -31.17 -12.24 -30.51
CA ALA A 13 -30.07 -13.03 -29.98
C ALA A 13 -30.14 -14.46 -30.54
N TYR A 14 -29.00 -15.01 -30.98
CA TYR A 14 -28.86 -16.43 -31.28
C TYR A 14 -27.99 -17.10 -30.21
N PHE A 15 -28.63 -17.95 -29.42
CA PHE A 15 -28.02 -18.99 -28.59
C PHE A 15 -27.77 -20.23 -29.46
N ILE A 16 -26.57 -20.79 -29.45
CA ILE A 16 -26.31 -22.16 -29.93
C ILE A 16 -25.38 -22.84 -28.93
N GLY A 17 -25.91 -23.86 -28.25
CA GLY A 17 -25.18 -24.80 -27.41
C GLY A 17 -24.67 -26.03 -28.19
N PRO A 18 -23.92 -26.94 -27.54
CA PRO A 18 -22.90 -27.76 -28.19
C PRO A 18 -23.37 -29.18 -28.52
N GLN A 19 -22.86 -29.78 -29.61
CA GLN A 19 -22.34 -31.17 -29.71
C GLN A 19 -22.11 -31.62 -31.17
N SER A 20 -21.10 -32.50 -31.35
CA SER A 20 -20.75 -33.39 -32.49
C SER A 20 -19.58 -32.89 -33.37
N LEU A 21 -18.32 -33.23 -33.08
CA LEU A 21 -17.55 -34.46 -33.39
C LEU A 21 -17.07 -34.61 -34.86
N ILE A 22 -15.73 -34.61 -35.01
CA ILE A 22 -14.85 -35.42 -35.89
C ILE A 22 -14.93 -35.23 -37.42
N LEU A 23 -13.81 -34.75 -38.00
CA LEU A 23 -12.99 -35.34 -39.11
C LEU A 23 -12.35 -34.22 -39.97
N LEU A 24 -11.03 -34.03 -39.86
CA LEU A 24 -10.06 -34.15 -40.97
C LEU A 24 -8.64 -33.78 -40.47
N ARG A 25 -7.77 -34.79 -40.36
CA ARG A 25 -6.32 -34.64 -40.46
C ARG A 25 -5.91 -34.94 -41.90
N GLN A 26 -4.70 -34.48 -42.27
CA GLN A 26 -3.88 -34.76 -43.47
C GLN A 26 -3.76 -33.53 -44.39
N HIS A 27 -2.61 -33.05 -44.88
CA HIS A 27 -1.21 -33.48 -44.88
C HIS A 27 -0.36 -32.22 -45.18
N LEU A 28 0.68 -31.91 -44.40
CA LEU A 28 1.83 -31.13 -44.90
C LEU A 28 3.11 -31.73 -44.31
N SER A 29 3.88 -32.34 -45.20
CA SER A 29 5.22 -32.88 -45.00
C SER A 29 6.22 -31.74 -45.13
N ILE A 30 6.99 -31.47 -44.07
CA ILE A 30 8.25 -30.71 -44.20
C ILE A 30 9.33 -31.46 -43.40
N SER A 31 10.36 -31.78 -44.16
CA SER A 31 11.64 -32.41 -43.88
C SER A 31 12.31 -32.07 -42.53
N ARG A 32 12.86 -33.13 -41.91
CA ARG A 32 13.78 -33.07 -40.77
C ARG A 32 15.12 -32.46 -41.18
N ILE A 33 15.53 -31.40 -40.48
CA ILE A 33 16.93 -30.97 -40.37
C ILE A 33 17.18 -30.77 -38.88
N SER A 34 18.08 -31.56 -38.31
CA SER A 34 18.56 -31.41 -36.93
C SER A 34 19.68 -30.37 -36.87
N PRO A 35 19.67 -29.42 -35.92
CA PRO A 35 20.87 -28.72 -35.49
C PRO A 35 21.41 -29.28 -34.16
N PRO A 36 22.68 -28.99 -33.82
CA PRO A 36 23.52 -29.87 -33.03
C PRO A 36 23.29 -29.75 -31.52
N PHE A 37 23.62 -30.85 -30.82
CA PHE A 37 23.83 -30.92 -29.39
C PHE A 37 24.80 -29.81 -28.94
N LEU A 38 24.30 -28.84 -28.18
CA LEU A 38 25.09 -27.96 -27.33
C LEU A 38 24.90 -28.44 -25.90
N SER A 39 25.94 -29.09 -25.36
CA SER A 39 26.06 -29.44 -23.95
C SER A 39 26.05 -28.15 -23.11
N VAL A 40 25.03 -28.00 -22.27
CA VAL A 40 24.97 -26.95 -21.25
C VAL A 40 25.83 -27.42 -20.07
N PRO A 41 26.86 -26.67 -19.63
CA PRO A 41 27.58 -27.00 -18.41
C PRO A 41 26.67 -26.79 -17.20
N GLU A 42 26.54 -27.83 -16.37
CA GLU A 42 26.13 -27.71 -14.97
C GLU A 42 27.11 -26.77 -14.25
N ASP A 43 26.66 -25.56 -13.91
CA ASP A 43 26.98 -24.84 -12.66
C ASP A 43 26.64 -23.35 -12.82
N GLN A 44 25.40 -22.94 -12.53
CA GLN A 44 25.03 -21.53 -12.25
C GLN A 44 23.87 -21.41 -11.24
N HIS A 45 23.87 -22.22 -10.18
CA HIS A 45 23.00 -22.01 -9.03
C HIS A 45 23.83 -21.64 -7.80
N SER A 46 24.21 -20.36 -7.70
CA SER A 46 24.50 -19.65 -6.44
C SER A 46 25.14 -18.28 -6.68
N LYS A 47 24.43 -17.35 -7.33
CA LYS A 47 24.72 -15.92 -7.16
C LYS A 47 23.84 -15.39 -6.06
N ILE A 48 24.32 -15.53 -4.82
CA ILE A 48 23.91 -14.66 -3.72
C ILE A 48 24.18 -13.23 -4.19
N ILE A 49 23.12 -12.43 -4.31
CA ILE A 49 23.23 -11.01 -4.63
C ILE A 49 24.06 -10.37 -3.52
N SER A 50 25.33 -10.06 -3.82
CA SER A 50 26.19 -9.26 -2.96
C SER A 50 25.63 -7.84 -2.96
N LEU A 51 24.83 -7.53 -1.95
CA LEU A 51 24.35 -6.18 -1.66
C LEU A 51 25.58 -5.33 -1.31
N HIS A 52 26.07 -4.57 -2.29
CA HIS A 52 27.03 -3.52 -2.04
C HIS A 52 26.34 -2.44 -1.19
N PRO A 53 27.02 -1.87 -0.17
CA PRO A 53 26.45 -0.79 0.63
C PRO A 53 26.30 0.45 -0.26
N ILE A 54 25.10 0.67 -0.76
CA ILE A 54 24.71 1.96 -1.35
C ILE A 54 24.66 2.94 -0.18
N GLY A 55 25.43 4.02 -0.28
CA GLY A 55 25.50 5.07 0.74
C GLY A 55 24.09 5.55 1.10
N MET A 56 23.70 5.28 2.34
CA MET A 56 22.41 5.69 2.88
C MET A 56 22.35 7.21 2.97
N VAL A 57 21.38 7.83 2.32
CA VAL A 57 20.92 9.16 2.72
C VAL A 57 19.77 8.91 3.70
N PRO A 58 20.00 8.88 5.02
CA PRO A 58 18.90 8.76 5.97
C PRO A 58 17.91 9.90 5.74
N HIS A 59 16.64 9.58 5.52
CA HIS A 59 15.60 10.59 5.48
C HIS A 59 15.56 11.30 6.85
N LYS A 60 15.72 12.62 6.85
CA LYS A 60 15.99 13.40 8.07
C LYS A 60 14.91 13.28 9.15
N ARG A 61 13.67 12.94 8.80
CA ARG A 61 12.54 12.86 9.74
C ARG A 61 11.81 11.52 9.64
N ARG A 62 11.65 10.86 10.79
CA ARG A 62 10.83 9.66 10.95
C ARG A 62 9.36 10.03 10.94
N ILE A 63 8.48 9.05 10.78
CA ILE A 63 7.04 9.30 10.72
C ILE A 63 6.26 8.29 11.57
N VAL A 64 5.24 8.78 12.26
CA VAL A 64 4.27 7.95 12.97
C VAL A 64 2.89 8.35 12.48
N GLY A 65 2.03 7.39 12.21
CA GLY A 65 0.65 7.72 11.99
C GLY A 65 -0.33 6.63 12.37
N THR A 66 -1.58 7.03 12.41
CA THR A 66 -2.67 6.21 12.92
C THR A 66 -3.82 6.13 11.91
N SER A 67 -4.26 4.92 11.61
CA SER A 67 -5.55 4.68 10.94
C SER A 67 -6.64 4.41 11.98
N LEU A 68 -7.72 5.21 11.93
CA LEU A 68 -8.88 5.02 12.81
C LEU A 68 -9.76 3.87 12.33
N LYS A 69 -9.58 3.41 11.09
CA LYS A 69 -10.47 2.46 10.41
C LYS A 69 -11.94 2.88 10.66
N MET A 70 -12.82 1.95 10.98
CA MET A 70 -14.22 2.21 11.27
C MET A 70 -14.56 1.92 12.74
N TYR A 71 -13.74 2.40 13.68
CA TYR A 71 -13.93 2.13 15.12
C TYR A 71 -14.62 3.25 15.91
N PHE A 72 -14.55 4.49 15.44
CA PHE A 72 -15.00 5.67 16.18
C PHE A 72 -16.28 6.23 15.55
N ASP A 73 -17.15 6.80 16.38
CA ASP A 73 -18.20 7.69 15.90
C ASP A 73 -17.65 9.11 15.68
N LEU A 74 -18.48 10.01 15.16
CA LEU A 74 -18.05 11.38 14.83
C LEU A 74 -17.52 12.16 16.04
N HIS A 75 -18.17 12.02 17.21
CA HIS A 75 -17.79 12.73 18.42
C HIS A 75 -16.42 12.24 18.93
N ARG A 76 -16.26 10.92 19.04
CA ARG A 76 -15.01 10.32 19.47
C ARG A 76 -13.87 10.61 18.48
N THR A 77 -14.16 10.62 17.18
CA THR A 77 -13.17 11.05 16.17
C THR A 77 -12.74 12.48 16.42
N GLN A 78 -13.67 13.43 16.59
CA GLN A 78 -13.32 14.81 16.89
C GLN A 78 -12.45 14.93 18.16
N GLU A 79 -12.85 14.33 19.28
CA GLU A 79 -12.09 14.37 20.53
C GLU A 79 -10.67 13.81 20.37
N TYR A 80 -10.53 12.72 19.60
CA TYR A 80 -9.24 12.12 19.33
C TYR A 80 -8.35 13.01 18.44
N ILE A 81 -8.90 13.66 17.41
CA ILE A 81 -8.16 14.58 16.56
C ILE A 81 -7.70 15.82 17.34
N GLU A 82 -8.55 16.39 18.20
CA GLU A 82 -8.17 17.46 19.13
C GLU A 82 -7.06 17.02 20.10
N GLY A 83 -7.07 15.74 20.49
CA GLY A 83 -6.00 15.11 21.25
C GLY A 83 -4.68 15.01 20.47
N ILE A 84 -4.73 14.59 19.20
CA ILE A 84 -3.56 14.55 18.32
C ILE A 84 -2.97 15.95 18.10
N ALA A 85 -3.81 16.99 17.94
CA ALA A 85 -3.35 18.36 17.80
C ALA A 85 -2.44 18.79 18.97
N LYS A 86 -2.73 18.32 20.19
CA LYS A 86 -1.91 18.58 21.39
C LYS A 86 -0.57 17.85 21.36
N LEU A 87 -0.46 16.74 20.63
CA LEU A 87 0.78 15.97 20.46
C LEU A 87 1.69 16.50 19.36
N ASP A 88 1.25 17.46 18.53
CA ASP A 88 2.09 18.02 17.46
C ASP A 88 3.40 18.58 18.01
N LYS A 89 3.34 19.35 19.11
CA LYS A 89 4.53 19.90 19.77
C LYS A 89 5.48 18.81 20.24
N ASP A 90 4.96 17.77 20.92
CA ASP A 90 5.74 16.63 21.37
C ASP A 90 6.47 15.96 20.20
N ALA A 91 5.80 15.79 19.05
CA ALA A 91 6.41 15.20 17.85
C ALA A 91 7.45 16.11 17.19
N GLN A 92 7.21 17.42 17.14
CA GLN A 92 8.19 18.37 16.61
C GLN A 92 9.47 18.42 17.45
N GLU A 93 9.37 18.36 18.78
CA GLU A 93 10.52 18.34 19.68
C GLU A 93 11.45 17.15 19.46
N VAL A 94 10.90 16.02 19.01
CA VAL A 94 11.66 14.80 18.72
C VAL A 94 11.81 14.52 17.22
N ASP A 95 11.49 15.49 16.37
CA ASP A 95 11.70 15.47 14.91
C ASP A 95 10.97 14.31 14.20
N VAL A 96 9.72 14.08 14.60
CA VAL A 96 8.83 13.06 14.05
C VAL A 96 7.68 13.74 13.30
N ASP A 97 7.43 13.32 12.06
CA ASP A 97 6.23 13.67 11.32
C ASP A 97 5.03 12.86 11.82
N LEU A 98 3.87 13.50 11.95
CA LEU A 98 2.63 12.84 12.33
C LEU A 98 1.62 12.82 11.20
N PHE A 99 0.84 11.73 11.13
CA PHE A 99 -0.38 11.71 10.35
C PHE A 99 -1.51 10.95 11.02
N VAL A 100 -2.74 11.30 10.65
CA VAL A 100 -3.95 10.59 11.08
C VAL A 100 -4.88 10.36 9.89
N ILE A 101 -5.48 9.19 9.84
CA ILE A 101 -6.42 8.77 8.80
C ILE A 101 -7.78 8.45 9.47
N PRO A 102 -8.68 9.45 9.59
CA PRO A 102 -10.03 9.25 10.10
C PRO A 102 -10.93 8.58 9.05
N ASP A 103 -12.18 8.30 9.41
CA ASP A 103 -13.21 7.91 8.44
C ASP A 103 -13.55 9.09 7.50
N PHE A 104 -14.14 8.80 6.33
CA PHE A 104 -14.40 9.81 5.31
C PHE A 104 -15.35 10.94 5.77
N LEU A 105 -16.28 10.67 6.68
CA LEU A 105 -17.23 11.68 7.16
C LEU A 105 -16.54 12.71 8.07
N SER A 106 -15.42 12.33 8.67
CA SER A 106 -14.66 13.16 9.61
C SER A 106 -13.46 13.90 8.99
N VAL A 107 -13.15 13.70 7.71
CA VAL A 107 -11.93 14.27 7.07
C VAL A 107 -11.90 15.79 7.12
N CYS A 108 -12.98 16.46 6.69
CA CYS A 108 -13.03 17.92 6.69
C CYS A 108 -12.92 18.50 8.10
N THR A 109 -13.57 17.86 9.08
CA THR A 109 -13.45 18.22 10.50
C THR A 109 -12.01 18.06 10.99
N ALA A 110 -11.35 16.96 10.63
CA ALA A 110 -9.96 16.72 11.03
C ALA A 110 -9.00 17.74 10.41
N VAL A 111 -9.19 18.08 9.13
CA VAL A 111 -8.41 19.14 8.44
C VAL A 111 -8.58 20.48 9.14
N GLU A 112 -9.82 20.87 9.47
CA GLU A 112 -10.09 22.15 10.15
C GLU A 112 -9.44 22.21 11.55
N ILE A 113 -9.52 21.14 12.33
CA ILE A 113 -8.92 21.07 13.67
C ILE A 113 -7.38 21.13 13.59
N LEU A 114 -6.78 20.51 12.57
CA LEU A 114 -5.33 20.35 12.45
C LEU A 114 -4.65 21.42 11.58
N LYS A 115 -5.39 22.40 11.05
CA LYS A 115 -4.89 23.41 10.10
C LYS A 115 -3.68 24.22 10.59
N ASP A 116 -3.58 24.43 11.90
CA ASP A 116 -2.50 25.20 12.55
C ASP A 116 -1.41 24.28 13.18
N THR A 117 -1.37 23.01 12.76
CA THR A 117 -0.41 21.99 13.20
C THR A 117 0.41 21.45 12.02
N ASN A 118 1.44 20.66 12.30
CA ASN A 118 2.19 19.94 11.26
C ASN A 118 1.64 18.52 11.00
N VAL A 119 0.50 18.17 11.59
CA VAL A 119 -0.09 16.83 11.47
C VAL A 119 -0.75 16.69 10.10
N MET A 120 -0.32 15.71 9.32
CA MET A 120 -0.92 15.41 8.03
C MET A 120 -2.26 14.67 8.19
N VAL A 121 -3.28 15.09 7.46
CA VAL A 121 -4.54 14.35 7.37
C VAL A 121 -4.53 13.47 6.11
N GLY A 122 -4.83 12.19 6.29
CA GLY A 122 -5.04 11.24 5.20
C GLY A 122 -6.47 10.73 5.12
N VAL A 123 -6.76 9.93 4.09
CA VAL A 123 -8.04 9.23 3.91
C VAL A 123 -7.81 7.73 3.72
N GLN A 124 -8.80 6.90 4.07
CA GLN A 124 -8.65 5.43 4.15
C GLN A 124 -8.66 4.72 2.79
N ASP A 125 -9.12 5.41 1.74
CA ASP A 125 -9.14 4.92 0.36
C ASP A 125 -9.38 6.08 -0.63
N SER A 126 -9.29 5.81 -1.93
CA SER A 126 -9.80 6.69 -2.97
C SER A 126 -10.14 5.90 -4.23
N TYR A 127 -11.03 6.43 -5.07
CA TYR A 127 -11.26 5.90 -6.40
C TYR A 127 -10.16 6.32 -7.38
N TRP A 128 -10.12 5.71 -8.58
CA TRP A 128 -9.10 6.03 -9.58
C TRP A 128 -9.54 7.05 -10.65
N GLU A 129 -10.80 7.50 -10.64
CA GLU A 129 -11.31 8.58 -11.50
C GLU A 129 -11.64 9.82 -10.68
N ASP A 130 -11.37 11.00 -11.23
CA ASP A 130 -11.61 12.28 -10.54
C ASP A 130 -13.09 12.66 -10.50
N ALA A 131 -13.87 12.19 -11.47
CA ALA A 131 -15.31 12.37 -11.57
C ALA A 131 -15.92 11.28 -12.44
N GLY A 132 -17.20 10.97 -12.24
CA GLY A 132 -17.93 9.97 -13.03
C GLY A 132 -19.14 9.40 -12.29
N ALA A 133 -19.80 8.43 -12.91
CA ALA A 133 -20.96 7.75 -12.35
C ALA A 133 -20.53 6.64 -11.36
N HIS A 134 -19.91 7.04 -10.25
CA HIS A 134 -19.33 6.16 -9.24
C HIS A 134 -20.01 6.37 -7.87
N THR A 135 -21.29 6.04 -7.78
CA THR A 135 -22.09 6.25 -6.56
C THR A 135 -21.45 5.58 -5.35
N GLY A 136 -21.13 6.36 -4.32
CA GLY A 136 -20.53 5.90 -3.07
C GLY A 136 -18.99 5.96 -3.02
N GLU A 137 -18.34 6.18 -4.16
CA GLU A 137 -16.89 6.32 -4.25
C GLU A 137 -16.41 7.74 -3.93
N VAL A 138 -15.14 7.88 -3.54
CA VAL A 138 -14.54 9.15 -3.15
C VAL A 138 -13.46 9.58 -4.15
N SER A 139 -13.68 10.72 -4.79
CA SER A 139 -12.77 11.30 -5.78
C SER A 139 -11.45 11.77 -5.18
N PRO A 140 -10.29 11.44 -5.78
CA PRO A 140 -8.98 11.95 -5.34
C PRO A 140 -8.84 13.47 -5.53
N LEU A 141 -9.54 14.06 -6.51
CA LEU A 141 -9.62 15.52 -6.65
C LEU A 141 -10.32 16.14 -5.44
N ASN A 142 -11.46 15.59 -5.03
CA ASN A 142 -12.21 16.08 -3.87
C ASN A 142 -11.44 15.87 -2.56
N ILE A 143 -10.72 14.74 -2.42
CA ILE A 143 -9.83 14.49 -1.28
C ILE A 143 -8.78 15.60 -1.16
N LYS A 144 -8.14 15.97 -2.27
CA LYS A 144 -7.17 17.07 -2.30
C LYS A 144 -7.81 18.41 -1.93
N GLN A 145 -8.97 18.71 -2.49
CA GLN A 145 -9.71 19.95 -2.22
C GLN A 145 -10.21 20.04 -0.77
N ALA A 146 -10.52 18.91 -0.14
CA ALA A 146 -10.87 18.83 1.27
C ALA A 146 -9.69 19.11 2.21
N GLY A 147 -8.46 19.18 1.69
CA GLY A 147 -7.24 19.52 2.44
C GLY A 147 -6.44 18.32 2.93
N ALA A 148 -6.84 17.09 2.60
CA ALA A 148 -6.01 15.92 2.88
C ALA A 148 -4.74 15.92 2.00
N SER A 149 -3.67 15.33 2.52
CA SER A 149 -2.37 15.22 1.85
C SER A 149 -1.95 13.79 1.55
N LEU A 150 -2.60 12.80 2.19
CA LEU A 150 -2.28 11.38 2.12
C LEU A 150 -3.52 10.56 1.71
N VAL A 151 -3.29 9.44 1.05
CA VAL A 151 -4.32 8.43 0.81
C VAL A 151 -3.76 7.04 1.06
N GLU A 152 -4.37 6.31 1.99
CA GLU A 152 -4.10 4.90 2.24
C GLU A 152 -4.68 4.06 1.10
N LEU A 153 -3.88 3.16 0.52
CA LEU A 153 -4.24 2.36 -0.65
C LEU A 153 -3.77 0.92 -0.48
N GLY A 154 -4.55 -0.03 -0.99
CA GLY A 154 -4.14 -1.44 -1.02
C GLY A 154 -4.04 -2.09 0.37
N HIS A 155 -4.63 -1.50 1.41
CA HIS A 155 -4.69 -2.08 2.75
C HIS A 155 -5.26 -3.50 2.71
N ALA A 156 -4.71 -4.40 3.54
CA ALA A 156 -5.02 -5.83 3.49
C ALA A 156 -6.53 -6.12 3.62
N GLU A 157 -7.26 -5.33 4.39
CA GLU A 157 -8.73 -5.45 4.53
C GLU A 157 -9.48 -5.11 3.25
N ARG A 158 -8.98 -4.16 2.44
CA ARG A 158 -9.56 -3.80 1.14
C ARG A 158 -9.37 -4.92 0.13
N ARG A 159 -8.17 -5.50 0.10
CA ARG A 159 -7.85 -6.66 -0.73
C ARG A 159 -8.70 -7.87 -0.35
N ALA A 160 -8.83 -8.16 0.94
CA ALA A 160 -9.54 -9.34 1.43
C ALA A 160 -11.07 -9.23 1.34
N ARG A 161 -11.65 -8.06 1.63
CA ARG A 161 -13.11 -7.88 1.74
C ARG A 161 -13.75 -7.25 0.52
N PHE A 162 -13.01 -6.44 -0.22
CA PHE A 162 -13.51 -5.65 -1.35
C PHE A 162 -12.85 -6.03 -2.69
N GLY A 163 -11.99 -7.05 -2.67
CA GLY A 163 -11.43 -7.65 -3.90
C GLY A 163 -10.40 -6.77 -4.61
N GLU A 164 -9.76 -5.84 -3.90
CA GLU A 164 -8.71 -5.03 -4.51
C GLU A 164 -7.48 -5.85 -4.89
N THR A 165 -6.99 -5.59 -6.09
CA THR A 165 -5.81 -6.21 -6.69
C THR A 165 -4.67 -5.20 -6.85
N ASP A 166 -3.47 -5.69 -7.16
CA ASP A 166 -2.32 -4.83 -7.45
C ASP A 166 -2.60 -3.87 -8.62
N GLU A 167 -3.37 -4.30 -9.62
CA GLU A 167 -3.80 -3.45 -10.73
C GLU A 167 -4.74 -2.33 -10.26
N THR A 168 -5.71 -2.64 -9.40
CA THR A 168 -6.62 -1.60 -8.86
C THR A 168 -5.87 -0.63 -7.95
N THR A 169 -4.96 -1.11 -7.11
CA THR A 169 -4.11 -0.28 -6.27
C THR A 169 -3.21 0.62 -7.12
N ALA A 170 -2.60 0.09 -8.18
CA ALA A 170 -1.77 0.87 -9.11
C ALA A 170 -2.57 2.01 -9.77
N ARG A 171 -3.81 1.76 -10.22
CA ARG A 171 -4.67 2.82 -10.76
C ARG A 171 -4.96 3.92 -9.74
N LYS A 172 -5.20 3.54 -8.48
CA LYS A 172 -5.42 4.50 -7.39
C LYS A 172 -4.14 5.29 -7.06
N VAL A 173 -2.96 4.67 -7.15
CA VAL A 173 -1.66 5.37 -7.02
C VAL A 173 -1.48 6.43 -8.12
N THR A 174 -1.78 6.10 -9.38
CA THR A 174 -1.76 7.09 -10.47
C THR A 174 -2.74 8.23 -10.19
N ALA A 175 -3.93 7.92 -9.68
CA ALA A 175 -4.94 8.92 -9.39
C ALA A 175 -4.58 9.83 -8.20
N ALA A 176 -3.96 9.28 -7.16
CA ALA A 176 -3.46 10.04 -6.02
C ALA A 176 -2.36 11.02 -6.45
N THR A 177 -1.35 10.51 -7.15
CA THR A 177 -0.18 11.30 -7.57
C THR A 177 -0.55 12.40 -8.56
N ARG A 178 -1.44 12.14 -9.55
CA ARG A 178 -1.89 13.19 -10.48
C ARG A 178 -2.63 14.35 -9.80
N ASN A 179 -3.24 14.09 -8.63
CA ASN A 179 -3.93 15.10 -7.82
C ASN A 179 -3.03 15.71 -6.72
N GLY A 180 -1.73 15.41 -6.71
CA GLY A 180 -0.81 15.94 -5.70
C GLY A 180 -1.08 15.43 -4.29
N LEU A 181 -1.61 14.21 -4.16
CA LEU A 181 -1.69 13.46 -2.91
C LEU A 181 -0.48 12.52 -2.83
N THR A 182 0.00 12.29 -1.60
CA THR A 182 1.05 11.28 -1.34
C THR A 182 0.38 9.92 -1.13
N PRO A 183 0.65 8.91 -1.97
CA PRO A 183 0.16 7.56 -1.73
C PRO A 183 0.85 6.93 -0.52
N LEU A 184 0.06 6.39 0.41
CA LEU A 184 0.48 5.46 1.44
C LEU A 184 -0.02 4.07 1.03
N VAL A 185 0.86 3.25 0.47
CA VAL A 185 0.47 1.95 -0.10
C VAL A 185 0.85 0.83 0.86
N CYS A 186 -0.14 0.07 1.30
CA CYS A 186 0.07 -1.12 2.10
C CYS A 186 0.50 -2.29 1.20
N ILE A 187 1.59 -2.94 1.57
CA ILE A 187 2.19 -4.08 0.88
C ILE A 187 2.54 -5.17 1.88
N GLY A 188 2.54 -6.42 1.43
CA GLY A 188 2.91 -7.54 2.28
C GLY A 188 2.42 -8.87 1.74
N GLU A 189 2.98 -9.93 2.30
CA GLU A 189 2.75 -11.30 1.90
C GLU A 189 1.59 -11.95 2.65
N LYS A 190 0.84 -12.80 1.94
CA LYS A 190 -0.32 -13.51 2.51
C LYS A 190 0.05 -14.70 3.36
N GLU A 191 1.13 -15.38 3.00
CA GLU A 191 1.53 -16.66 3.59
C GLU A 191 2.92 -16.59 4.20
N ARG A 192 3.09 -17.30 5.32
CA ARG A 192 4.40 -17.52 5.94
C ARG A 192 5.01 -18.81 5.39
N GLY A 193 6.28 -18.76 5.02
CA GLY A 193 7.01 -19.95 4.54
C GLY A 193 7.19 -21.01 5.64
N ALA A 194 7.48 -22.25 5.24
CA ALA A 194 7.61 -23.39 6.16
C ALA A 194 8.87 -23.32 7.05
N SER A 195 9.82 -22.46 6.72
CA SER A 195 11.01 -22.14 7.52
C SER A 195 11.26 -20.62 7.52
N ALA A 196 12.14 -20.15 8.40
CA ALA A 196 12.47 -18.73 8.49
C ALA A 196 13.06 -18.17 7.16
N SER A 197 13.99 -18.90 6.53
CA SER A 197 14.61 -18.47 5.27
C SER A 197 13.60 -18.46 4.11
N GLN A 198 12.75 -19.49 4.01
CA GLN A 198 11.69 -19.52 3.02
C GLN A 198 10.65 -18.40 3.25
N SER A 199 10.35 -18.07 4.51
CA SER A 199 9.40 -17.00 4.85
C SER A 199 9.88 -15.65 4.30
N VAL A 200 11.15 -15.30 4.50
CA VAL A 200 11.73 -14.07 3.96
C VAL A 200 11.75 -14.09 2.44
N GLY A 201 12.14 -15.21 1.81
CA GLY A 201 12.15 -15.35 0.35
C GLY A 201 10.76 -15.17 -0.28
N THR A 202 9.73 -15.81 0.28
CA THR A 202 8.33 -15.64 -0.15
C THR A 202 7.87 -14.20 0.02
N ALA A 203 8.17 -13.59 1.16
CA ALA A 203 7.79 -12.21 1.46
C ALA A 203 8.39 -11.23 0.45
N ILE A 204 9.69 -11.36 0.16
CA ILE A 204 10.38 -10.53 -0.83
C ILE A 204 9.77 -10.72 -2.22
N ALA A 205 9.51 -11.96 -2.64
CA ALA A 205 8.97 -12.25 -3.97
C ALA A 205 7.55 -11.69 -4.17
N GLU A 206 6.69 -11.74 -3.14
CA GLU A 206 5.35 -11.16 -3.21
C GLU A 206 5.40 -9.63 -3.15
N CYS A 207 6.19 -9.06 -2.23
CA CYS A 207 6.38 -7.61 -2.15
C CYS A 207 7.00 -7.03 -3.42
N GLU A 208 7.91 -7.75 -4.09
CA GLU A 208 8.51 -7.29 -5.36
C GLU A 208 7.45 -7.08 -6.44
N LYS A 209 6.45 -7.95 -6.55
CA LYS A 209 5.34 -7.80 -7.52
C LYS A 209 4.52 -6.55 -7.23
N GLN A 210 4.14 -6.38 -5.96
CA GLN A 210 3.34 -5.24 -5.50
C GLN A 210 4.11 -3.92 -5.69
N VAL A 211 5.38 -3.87 -5.27
CA VAL A 211 6.25 -2.70 -5.41
C VAL A 211 6.46 -2.37 -6.89
N LYS A 212 6.72 -3.34 -7.77
CA LYS A 212 6.84 -3.08 -9.21
C LYS A 212 5.59 -2.44 -9.80
N ALA A 213 4.40 -2.92 -9.43
CA ALA A 213 3.14 -2.32 -9.87
C ALA A 213 2.98 -0.87 -9.39
N ILE A 214 3.37 -0.58 -8.13
CA ILE A 214 3.35 0.76 -7.55
C ILE A 214 4.34 1.69 -8.28
N LEU A 215 5.57 1.23 -8.51
CA LEU A 215 6.62 2.00 -9.19
C LEU A 215 6.29 2.29 -10.65
N ALA A 216 5.57 1.39 -11.33
CA ALA A 216 5.07 1.65 -12.67
C ALA A 216 3.96 2.72 -12.71
N ALA A 217 3.24 2.91 -11.60
CA ALA A 217 2.10 3.82 -11.51
C ALA A 217 2.45 5.20 -10.93
N ALA A 218 3.41 5.28 -10.00
CA ALA A 218 3.85 6.51 -9.35
C ALA A 218 4.95 7.19 -10.17
N PRO A 219 4.83 8.50 -10.50
CA PRO A 219 5.94 9.27 -11.06
C PRO A 219 7.23 9.12 -10.23
N ASP A 220 8.38 9.12 -10.90
CA ASP A 220 9.67 8.86 -10.25
C ASP A 220 10.03 9.92 -9.19
N ASP A 221 9.55 11.15 -9.38
CA ASP A 221 9.77 12.31 -8.51
C ASP A 221 8.68 12.53 -7.46
N SER A 222 7.60 11.74 -7.46
CA SER A 222 6.53 11.85 -6.46
C SER A 222 6.94 11.24 -5.13
N ASP A 223 6.49 11.86 -4.04
CA ASP A 223 6.58 11.26 -2.70
C ASP A 223 5.74 9.97 -2.63
N LEU A 224 6.23 9.00 -1.86
CA LEU A 224 5.63 7.68 -1.67
C LEU A 224 5.85 7.20 -0.25
N ILE A 225 4.83 6.59 0.34
CA ILE A 225 4.94 5.84 1.60
C ILE A 225 4.55 4.39 1.33
N LEU A 226 5.40 3.44 1.74
CA LEU A 226 5.12 2.01 1.68
C LEU A 226 4.95 1.49 3.10
N ALA A 227 3.76 0.99 3.44
CA ALA A 227 3.51 0.35 4.72
C ALA A 227 3.63 -1.16 4.57
N TYR A 228 4.68 -1.76 5.12
CA TYR A 228 4.86 -3.20 5.12
C TYR A 228 4.03 -3.86 6.22
N GLU A 229 3.12 -4.73 5.81
CA GLU A 229 2.12 -5.42 6.63
C GLU A 229 2.15 -6.93 6.32
N PRO A 230 2.90 -7.75 7.07
CA PRO A 230 2.84 -9.20 6.92
C PRO A 230 1.41 -9.68 7.22
N VAL A 231 0.64 -10.00 6.18
CA VAL A 231 -0.82 -10.18 6.26
C VAL A 231 -1.17 -11.37 7.17
N TRP A 232 -0.35 -12.42 7.14
CA TRP A 232 -0.47 -13.57 8.02
C TRP A 232 -0.34 -13.25 9.51
N ALA A 233 0.29 -12.12 9.87
CA ALA A 233 0.46 -11.68 11.25
C ALA A 233 -0.65 -10.71 11.72
N ILE A 234 -1.54 -10.25 10.81
CA ILE A 234 -2.62 -9.34 11.17
C ILE A 234 -3.63 -10.06 12.05
N GLY A 235 -3.77 -9.60 13.30
CA GLY A 235 -4.67 -10.22 14.28
C GLY A 235 -4.15 -11.54 14.87
N ALA A 236 -2.93 -11.95 14.52
CA ALA A 236 -2.29 -13.13 15.11
C ALA A 236 -1.92 -12.89 16.58
N ALA A 237 -1.80 -13.98 17.35
CA ALA A 237 -1.42 -13.92 18.76
C ALA A 237 0.01 -13.38 18.99
N LYS A 238 0.88 -13.49 17.98
CA LYS A 238 2.24 -12.94 18.00
C LYS A 238 2.47 -12.09 16.75
N PRO A 239 3.17 -10.95 16.88
CA PRO A 239 3.61 -10.18 15.73
C PRO A 239 4.63 -10.98 14.90
N ALA A 240 4.94 -10.49 13.71
CA ALA A 240 6.06 -11.01 12.93
C ALA A 240 7.38 -10.77 13.67
N ASP A 241 8.33 -11.69 13.49
CA ASP A 241 9.66 -11.59 14.09
C ASP A 241 10.39 -10.36 13.53
N ALA A 242 11.08 -9.62 14.41
CA ALA A 242 11.73 -8.36 14.03
C ALA A 242 12.74 -8.53 12.88
N ASP A 243 13.55 -9.58 12.93
CA ASP A 243 14.50 -9.90 11.87
C ASP A 243 13.83 -10.11 10.52
N HIS A 244 12.69 -10.82 10.48
CA HIS A 244 11.91 -11.01 9.26
C HIS A 244 11.49 -9.67 8.67
N VAL A 245 10.93 -8.79 9.49
CA VAL A 245 10.49 -7.45 9.07
C VAL A 245 11.67 -6.62 8.56
N VAL A 246 12.80 -6.61 9.27
CA VAL A 246 14.00 -5.86 8.86
C VAL A 246 14.57 -6.40 7.54
N TYR A 247 14.64 -7.71 7.34
CA TYR A 247 15.12 -8.28 6.08
C TYR A 247 14.23 -7.91 4.88
N VAL A 248 12.91 -8.03 5.04
CA VAL A 248 11.95 -7.72 3.97
C VAL A 248 11.96 -6.21 3.66
N THR A 249 11.93 -5.36 4.68
CA THR A 249 11.95 -3.90 4.48
C THR A 249 13.27 -3.38 3.90
N LYS A 250 14.42 -3.99 4.23
CA LYS A 250 15.69 -3.71 3.55
C LYS A 250 15.66 -4.13 2.07
N ALA A 251 15.03 -5.25 1.73
CA ALA A 251 14.84 -5.63 0.33
C ALA A 251 13.94 -4.63 -0.42
N ILE A 252 12.82 -4.22 0.18
CA ILE A 252 11.94 -3.18 -0.38
C ILE A 252 12.72 -1.86 -0.57
N ARG A 253 13.57 -1.47 0.40
CA ARG A 253 14.43 -0.30 0.29
C ARG A 253 15.31 -0.35 -0.95
N HIS A 254 15.94 -1.50 -1.24
CA HIS A 254 16.75 -1.66 -2.44
C HIS A 254 15.92 -1.53 -3.73
N MET A 255 14.67 -2.00 -3.74
CA MET A 255 13.79 -1.89 -4.91
C MET A 255 13.46 -0.43 -5.25
N VAL A 256 13.41 0.46 -4.25
CA VAL A 256 13.03 1.88 -4.41
C VAL A 256 14.21 2.85 -4.37
N ALA A 257 15.44 2.35 -4.22
CA ALA A 257 16.63 3.17 -3.95
C ALA A 257 16.96 4.22 -5.04
N ASN A 258 16.55 3.96 -6.28
CA ASN A 258 16.84 4.83 -7.42
C ASN A 258 15.75 5.89 -7.70
N ARG A 259 14.69 5.94 -6.89
CA ARG A 259 13.65 6.96 -7.04
C ARG A 259 14.19 8.35 -6.70
N LYS A 260 13.72 9.36 -7.42
CA LYS A 260 13.99 10.77 -7.12
C LYS A 260 13.12 11.32 -5.99
N GLY A 261 11.84 10.92 -5.99
CA GLY A 261 10.87 11.30 -4.97
C GLY A 261 11.15 10.62 -3.64
N ARG A 262 10.77 11.29 -2.54
CA ARG A 262 11.02 10.75 -1.19
C ARG A 262 10.20 9.49 -0.98
N THR A 263 10.85 8.40 -0.59
CA THR A 263 10.16 7.13 -0.28
C THR A 263 10.37 6.75 1.18
N ARG A 264 9.28 6.73 1.96
CA ARG A 264 9.29 6.27 3.36
C ARG A 264 8.74 4.86 3.47
N ILE A 265 9.39 3.99 4.23
CA ILE A 265 8.94 2.61 4.51
C ILE A 265 8.53 2.52 5.97
N LEU A 266 7.28 2.16 6.23
CA LEU A 266 6.72 2.00 7.56
C LEU A 266 6.47 0.54 7.84
N TYR A 267 6.47 0.17 9.12
CA TYR A 267 5.84 -1.08 9.55
C TYR A 267 4.38 -0.82 9.93
N GLY A 268 3.45 -1.49 9.26
CA GLY A 268 1.99 -1.39 9.47
C GLY A 268 1.39 -2.57 10.24
N GLY A 269 2.22 -3.51 10.71
CA GLY A 269 1.75 -4.65 11.50
C GLY A 269 1.40 -4.29 12.95
N SER A 270 1.13 -5.32 13.76
CA SER A 270 0.90 -5.11 15.20
C SER A 270 2.13 -4.49 15.85
N ALA A 271 1.98 -3.30 16.43
CA ALA A 271 3.05 -2.51 17.01
C ALA A 271 2.64 -1.92 18.37
N GLY A 272 3.63 -1.81 19.25
CA GLY A 272 3.55 -1.24 20.59
C GLY A 272 4.94 -0.84 21.10
N PRO A 273 5.11 -0.58 22.40
CA PRO A 273 6.38 -0.13 22.95
C PRO A 273 7.52 -1.12 22.66
N GLY A 274 8.66 -0.60 22.20
CA GLY A 274 9.85 -1.37 21.82
C GLY A 274 9.82 -1.90 20.38
N THR A 275 8.69 -1.80 19.68
CA THR A 275 8.57 -2.28 18.29
C THR A 275 9.46 -1.47 17.36
N TYR A 276 9.46 -0.14 17.48
CA TYR A 276 10.30 0.68 16.61
C TYR A 276 11.78 0.38 16.84
N LYS A 277 12.20 0.30 18.12
CA LYS A 277 13.59 -0.02 18.46
C LYS A 277 14.06 -1.33 17.82
N ALA A 278 13.21 -2.35 17.78
CA ALA A 278 13.55 -3.64 17.17
C ALA A 278 13.61 -3.58 15.63
N LEU A 279 12.97 -2.59 15.01
CA LEU A 279 12.81 -2.46 13.55
C LEU A 279 13.60 -1.28 12.96
N ALA A 280 14.28 -0.48 13.78
CA ALA A 280 14.86 0.82 13.39
C ALA A 280 15.81 0.75 12.19
N ASP A 281 16.46 -0.40 11.99
CA ASP A 281 17.38 -0.65 10.86
C ASP A 281 16.67 -0.88 9.52
N GLY A 282 15.35 -1.11 9.50
CA GLY A 282 14.57 -1.43 8.31
C GLY A 282 13.51 -0.38 7.95
N VAL A 283 13.02 0.40 8.91
CA VAL A 283 11.85 1.26 8.73
C VAL A 283 12.09 2.72 9.15
N ASP A 284 11.42 3.63 8.45
CA ASP A 284 11.42 5.07 8.73
C ASP A 284 10.37 5.47 9.77
N GLY A 285 9.56 4.51 10.24
CA GLY A 285 8.42 4.82 11.08
C GLY A 285 7.43 3.69 11.27
N LEU A 286 6.32 4.02 11.94
CA LEU A 286 5.24 3.09 12.28
C LEU A 286 3.89 3.60 11.76
N PHE A 287 3.09 2.68 11.25
CA PHE A 287 1.70 2.92 10.89
C PHE A 287 0.79 2.06 11.77
N LEU A 288 -0.01 2.71 12.61
CA LEU A 288 -0.64 2.10 13.77
C LEU A 288 -2.15 2.02 13.60
N GLY A 289 -2.74 0.94 14.09
CA GLY A 289 -4.19 0.79 14.25
C GLY A 289 -4.63 1.02 15.70
N ARG A 290 -5.36 0.03 16.23
CA ARG A 290 -6.03 0.09 17.55
C ARG A 290 -5.15 0.51 18.73
N PHE A 291 -3.86 0.14 18.75
CA PHE A 291 -2.98 0.48 19.88
C PHE A 291 -2.85 2.00 20.07
N ALA A 292 -2.79 2.75 18.96
CA ALA A 292 -2.64 4.19 18.97
C ALA A 292 -3.96 4.96 19.17
N HIS A 293 -5.11 4.27 19.23
CA HIS A 293 -6.40 4.89 19.57
C HIS A 293 -6.44 5.45 20.99
N ASP A 294 -5.49 5.04 21.82
CA ASP A 294 -5.16 5.69 23.08
C ASP A 294 -4.02 6.70 22.85
N LEU A 295 -4.27 7.98 23.18
CA LEU A 295 -3.32 9.07 22.96
C LEU A 295 -2.04 8.96 23.80
N GLN A 296 -2.09 8.33 24.98
CA GLN A 296 -0.90 8.09 25.79
C GLN A 296 -0.01 7.02 25.16
N ASN A 297 -0.63 5.99 24.56
CA ASN A 297 0.10 5.01 23.77
C ASN A 297 0.72 5.64 22.53
N LEU A 298 -0.02 6.47 21.79
CA LEU A 298 0.53 7.21 20.65
C LEU A 298 1.71 8.09 21.07
N LYS A 299 1.58 8.87 22.15
CA LYS A 299 2.67 9.70 22.69
C LYS A 299 3.94 8.88 22.99
N ARG A 300 3.80 7.73 23.66
CA ARG A 300 4.95 6.85 23.94
C ARG A 300 5.64 6.37 22.66
N VAL A 301 4.88 6.06 21.62
CA VAL A 301 5.45 5.66 20.32
C VAL A 301 6.17 6.82 19.64
N ILE A 302 5.63 8.03 19.69
CA ILE A 302 6.28 9.25 19.16
C ILE A 302 7.64 9.44 19.85
N GLU A 303 7.68 9.36 21.17
CA GLU A 303 8.93 9.47 21.94
C GLU A 303 9.93 8.34 21.60
N GLU A 304 9.47 7.09 21.47
CA GLU A 304 10.32 5.96 21.09
C GLU A 304 10.95 6.16 19.71
N VAL A 305 10.12 6.52 18.73
CA VAL A 305 10.54 6.75 17.34
C VAL A 305 11.49 7.95 17.26
N GLY A 306 11.25 9.00 18.03
CA GLY A 306 12.13 10.16 18.11
C GLY A 306 13.49 9.88 18.76
N ARG A 307 13.54 9.00 19.77
CA ARG A 307 14.77 8.65 20.52
C ARG A 307 15.71 7.70 19.81
N GLY A 308 15.27 6.92 18.83
CA GLY A 308 16.13 5.94 18.15
C GLY A 308 17.22 6.55 17.24
N LYS A 309 17.47 7.86 17.34
CA LYS A 309 18.45 8.60 16.52
C LYS A 309 19.87 8.26 16.94
#